data_AF-Q1IYN1-F1
#
_entry.id   AF-Q1IYN1-F1
#
_cell.length_a   1.000
_cell.length_b   1.000
_cell.length_c   1.000
_cell.angle_alpha   90.00
_cell.angle_beta   90.00
_cell.angle_gamma   90.00
#
_symmetry.space_group_name_H-M   'P 1'
#
loop_
_entity.id
_entity.type
_entity.pdbx_description
1 polymer ?
#
loop_
_entity_poly.entity_id
_entity_poly.type
_entity_poly.pdbx_seq_one_letter_code
_entity_poly.pdbx_strand_id
1 'polypeptide(L)'
;MSGIPVKAPYRRSTKNPGAARFNEVYSKRRPRPIAELSDRELLVILLGSPQAADTVLEHIGTLGEYSRIGEGARLLHLPGIGKGVALKLDALFEFACRVG
;
A
#
# COMPACT_ATOMS: atom_id res chain seq x y z
N MET A 1 -42.42 34.50 -8.60
CA MET A 1 -41.65 33.32 -9.07
C MET A 1 -40.34 33.27 -8.29
N SER A 2 -40.28 32.47 -7.21
CA SER A 2 -39.07 32.31 -6.39
C SER A 2 -38.24 31.14 -6.92
N GLY A 3 -37.03 31.42 -7.40
CA GLY A 3 -36.06 30.40 -7.79
C GLY A 3 -35.35 29.85 -6.56
N ILE A 4 -35.43 28.53 -6.34
CA ILE A 4 -34.69 27.85 -5.28
C ILE A 4 -33.21 27.76 -5.74
N PRO A 5 -32.23 28.27 -4.97
CA PRO A 5 -30.83 28.15 -5.35
C PRO A 5 -30.39 26.68 -5.25
N VAL A 6 -29.99 26.11 -6.38
CA VAL A 6 -29.44 24.75 -6.47
C VAL A 6 -28.07 24.76 -5.79
N LYS A 7 -27.96 24.15 -4.60
CA LYS A 7 -26.66 23.91 -3.94
C LYS A 7 -25.80 23.04 -4.87
N ALA A 8 -24.64 23.57 -5.27
CA ALA A 8 -23.63 22.80 -5.98
C ALA A 8 -23.25 21.53 -5.18
N PRO A 9 -23.01 20.39 -5.85
CA PRO A 9 -22.64 19.15 -5.17
C PRO A 9 -21.37 19.37 -4.35
N TYR A 10 -21.46 19.13 -3.05
CA TYR A 10 -20.34 19.24 -2.11
C TYR A 10 -19.24 18.29 -2.55
N ARG A 11 -18.19 18.82 -3.19
CA ARG A 11 -17.00 18.06 -3.58
C ARG A 11 -16.33 17.63 -2.28
N ARG A 12 -16.59 16.40 -1.81
CA ARG A 12 -15.92 15.84 -0.63
C ARG A 12 -14.42 15.92 -0.89
N SER A 13 -13.75 16.80 -0.16
CA SER A 13 -12.30 16.84 -0.08
C SER A 13 -11.84 15.43 0.25
N THR A 14 -11.20 14.74 -0.70
CA THR A 14 -10.53 13.47 -0.48
C THR A 14 -9.28 13.75 0.35
N LYS A 15 -9.46 14.03 1.64
CA LYS A 15 -8.42 14.44 2.58
C LYS A 15 -7.31 13.38 2.77
N ASN A 16 -7.44 12.20 2.18
CA ASN A 16 -6.35 11.23 2.09
C ASN A 16 -6.62 10.22 0.96
N PRO A 17 -5.95 10.30 -0.20
CA PRO A 17 -6.10 9.32 -1.27
C PRO A 17 -5.71 7.89 -0.83
N GLY A 18 -4.78 7.77 0.14
CA GLY A 18 -4.45 6.51 0.79
C GLY A 18 -5.64 5.90 1.54
N ALA A 19 -6.39 6.71 2.29
CA ALA A 19 -7.57 6.24 3.04
C ALA A 19 -8.75 5.88 2.11
N ALA A 20 -8.91 6.56 0.97
CA ALA A 20 -9.93 6.21 -0.02
C ALA A 20 -9.65 4.85 -0.67
N ARG A 21 -8.39 4.57 -1.07
CA ARG A 21 -7.98 3.26 -1.59
C ARG A 21 -8.02 2.16 -0.53
N PHE A 22 -7.61 2.48 0.70
CA PHE A 22 -7.74 1.58 1.84
C PHE A 22 -9.21 1.20 2.07
N ASN A 23 -10.14 2.16 1.97
CA ASN A 23 -11.58 1.90 2.09
C ASN A 23 -12.17 1.07 0.94
N GLU A 24 -11.57 1.04 -0.24
CA GLU A 24 -11.99 0.15 -1.34
C GLU A 24 -11.55 -1.30 -1.09
N VAL A 25 -10.27 -1.49 -0.72
CA VAL A 25 -9.73 -2.82 -0.38
C VAL A 25 -10.41 -3.39 0.87
N TYR A 26 -10.61 -2.57 1.90
CA TYR A 26 -11.25 -2.94 3.16
C TYR A 26 -12.73 -2.54 3.24
N SER A 27 -13.38 -2.29 2.09
CA SER A 27 -14.81 -1.94 2.05
C SER A 27 -15.61 -3.07 2.69
N LYS A 28 -16.17 -2.83 3.89
CA LYS A 28 -17.06 -3.79 4.57
C LYS A 28 -18.27 -4.18 3.71
N ARG A 29 -18.62 -3.36 2.71
CA ARG A 29 -19.78 -3.59 1.83
C ARG A 29 -19.44 -4.47 0.63
N ARG A 30 -18.21 -4.42 0.11
CA ARG A 30 -17.73 -5.20 -1.04
C ARG A 30 -16.21 -5.40 -0.94
N PRO A 31 -15.73 -6.28 -0.05
CA PRO A 31 -14.31 -6.56 0.04
C PRO A 31 -13.87 -7.27 -1.25
N ARG A 32 -12.72 -6.87 -1.81
CA ARG A 32 -12.08 -7.67 -2.85
C ARG A 32 -11.33 -8.84 -2.19
N PRO A 33 -11.44 -10.07 -2.71
CA PRO A 33 -10.60 -11.18 -2.29
C PRO A 33 -9.11 -10.83 -2.39
N ILE A 34 -8.31 -11.31 -1.44
CA ILE A 34 -6.85 -11.13 -1.45
C ILE A 34 -6.24 -11.67 -2.76
N ALA A 35 -6.78 -12.77 -3.28
CA ALA A 35 -6.35 -13.39 -4.53
C ALA A 35 -6.54 -12.50 -5.78
N GLU A 36 -7.37 -11.45 -5.70
CA GLU A 36 -7.59 -10.48 -6.78
C GLU A 36 -6.69 -9.24 -6.66
N LEU A 37 -5.87 -9.15 -5.60
CA LEU A 37 -4.95 -8.04 -5.41
C LEU A 37 -3.64 -8.30 -6.13
N SER A 38 -3.15 -7.31 -6.85
CA SER A 38 -1.80 -7.33 -7.41
C SER A 38 -0.73 -7.24 -6.31
N ASP A 39 0.48 -7.73 -6.60
CA ASP A 39 1.65 -7.63 -5.72
C ASP A 39 1.89 -6.19 -5.24
N ARG A 40 1.71 -5.23 -6.14
CA ARG A 40 1.82 -3.81 -5.83
C ARG A 40 0.79 -3.39 -4.80
N GLU A 41 -0.48 -3.75 -4.99
CA GLU A 41 -1.55 -3.40 -4.03
C GLU A 41 -1.29 -4.01 -2.66
N LEU A 42 -0.86 -5.27 -2.61
CA LEU A 42 -0.47 -5.94 -1.38
C LEU A 42 0.67 -5.22 -0.66
N LEU A 43 1.74 -4.84 -1.38
CA LEU A 43 2.85 -4.08 -0.82
C LEU A 43 2.42 -2.68 -0.35
N VAL A 44 1.54 -1.99 -1.08
CA VAL A 44 1.02 -0.70 -0.63
C VAL A 44 0.27 -0.83 0.70
N ILE A 45 -0.51 -1.90 0.87
CA ILE A 45 -1.23 -2.18 2.12
C ILE A 45 -0.26 -2.43 3.26
N LEU A 46 0.73 -3.31 3.05
CA LEU A 46 1.70 -3.70 4.08
C LEU A 46 2.60 -2.52 4.48
N LEU A 47 3.17 -1.84 3.50
CA LEU A 47 4.15 -0.78 3.72
C LEU A 47 3.47 0.54 4.09
N GLY A 48 2.24 0.77 3.64
CA GLY A 48 1.51 2.02 3.83
C GLY A 48 2.04 3.16 2.95
N SER A 49 2.87 2.84 1.94
CA SER A 49 3.51 3.81 1.06
C SER A 49 3.51 3.30 -0.38
N PRO A 50 2.81 3.98 -1.31
CA PRO A 50 2.86 3.68 -2.74
C PRO A 50 4.28 3.69 -3.29
N GLN A 51 5.06 4.71 -2.94
CA GLN A 51 6.44 4.85 -3.39
C GLN A 51 7.32 3.71 -2.89
N ALA A 52 7.16 3.29 -1.63
CA ALA A 52 7.91 2.15 -1.10
C ALA A 52 7.56 0.85 -1.84
N ALA A 53 6.27 0.64 -2.14
CA ALA A 53 5.83 -0.55 -2.88
C ALA A 53 6.42 -0.60 -4.28
N ASP A 54 6.46 0.55 -4.98
CA ASP A 54 7.08 0.66 -6.31
C ASP A 54 8.57 0.35 -6.23
N THR A 55 9.30 1.00 -5.32
CA THR A 55 10.73 0.75 -5.09
C THR A 55 11.04 -0.71 -4.77
N VAL A 56 10.22 -1.34 -3.92
CA VAL A 56 10.40 -2.75 -3.56
C VAL A 56 10.18 -3.65 -4.76
N LEU A 57 9.12 -3.43 -5.54
CA LEU A 57 8.86 -4.22 -6.75
C LEU A 57 9.91 -4.02 -7.84
N GLU A 58 10.46 -2.82 -7.98
CA GLU A 58 11.60 -2.60 -8.87
C GLU A 58 12.81 -3.46 -8.46
N HIS A 59 12.97 -3.71 -7.16
CA HIS A 59 14.08 -4.50 -6.63
C HIS A 59 13.87 -6.01 -6.75
N ILE A 60 12.67 -6.51 -6.44
CA ILE A 60 12.39 -7.96 -6.37
C ILE A 60 11.62 -8.50 -7.58
N GLY A 61 10.99 -7.63 -8.37
CA GLY A 61 10.10 -7.98 -9.49
C GLY A 61 8.70 -8.38 -9.03
N THR A 62 8.60 -9.48 -8.27
CA THR A 62 7.32 -10.04 -7.78
C THR A 62 7.41 -10.41 -6.30
N LEU A 63 6.26 -10.53 -5.63
CA LEU A 63 6.20 -10.96 -4.23
C LEU A 63 6.70 -12.39 -4.00
N GLY A 64 6.69 -13.25 -5.03
CA GLY A 64 7.28 -14.59 -4.93
C GLY A 64 8.80 -14.55 -4.67
N GLU A 65 9.45 -13.45 -5.03
CA GLU A 65 10.90 -13.24 -4.87
C GLU A 65 11.23 -12.38 -3.65
N TYR A 66 10.33 -12.32 -2.66
CA TYR A 66 10.48 -11.44 -1.50
C TYR A 66 11.77 -11.69 -0.70
N SER A 67 12.27 -12.91 -0.68
CA SER A 67 13.54 -13.25 -0.03
C SER A 67 14.75 -12.51 -0.61
N ARG A 68 14.68 -12.01 -1.86
CA ARG A 68 15.74 -11.20 -2.47
C ARG A 68 15.95 -9.85 -1.80
N ILE A 69 14.95 -9.37 -1.06
CA ILE A 69 15.00 -8.08 -0.37
C ILE A 69 16.08 -8.06 0.73
N GLY A 70 16.34 -9.23 1.36
CA GLY A 70 17.23 -9.36 2.50
C GLY A 70 16.79 -8.49 3.69
N GLU A 71 17.77 -7.88 4.36
CA GLU A 71 17.54 -6.94 5.46
C GLU A 71 17.03 -5.59 4.91
N GLY A 72 15.84 -5.18 5.34
CA GLY A 72 15.21 -3.90 5.03
C GLY A 72 16.08 -2.69 5.44
N ALA A 73 16.92 -2.83 6.46
CA ALA A 73 17.90 -1.80 6.84
C ALA A 73 18.83 -1.40 5.68
N ARG A 74 19.15 -2.33 4.77
CA ARG A 74 20.02 -2.08 3.61
C ARG A 74 19.33 -1.22 2.56
N LEU A 75 18.01 -1.14 2.57
CA LEU A 75 17.20 -0.41 1.60
C LEU A 75 16.85 1.02 2.03
N LEU A 76 17.33 1.48 3.20
CA LEU A 76 17.06 2.82 3.74
C LEU A 76 17.50 3.98 2.82
N HIS A 77 18.41 3.73 1.89
CA HIS A 77 18.86 4.71 0.92
C HIS A 77 17.92 4.83 -0.30
N LEU A 78 16.95 3.93 -0.43
CA LEU A 78 16.05 3.88 -1.57
C LEU A 78 14.81 4.78 -1.39
N PRO A 79 14.23 5.28 -2.50
CA PRO A 79 13.07 6.17 -2.45
C PRO A 79 11.89 5.56 -1.68
N GLY A 80 11.30 6.33 -0.77
CA GLY A 80 10.13 5.91 0.01
C GLY A 80 10.42 4.92 1.15
N ILE A 81 11.67 4.47 1.33
CA ILE A 81 12.06 3.53 2.39
C ILE A 81 12.61 4.28 3.61
N GLY A 82 11.72 4.72 4.49
CA GLY A 82 12.09 5.23 5.81
C GLY A 82 12.29 4.12 6.84
N LYS A 83 12.80 4.46 8.04
CA LYS A 83 13.00 3.50 9.15
C LYS A 83 11.78 2.61 9.44
N GLY A 84 10.59 3.18 9.43
CA GLY A 84 9.35 2.43 9.65
C GLY A 84 9.02 1.45 8.52
N VAL A 85 9.36 1.78 7.27
CA VAL A 85 9.18 0.89 6.13
C VAL A 85 10.24 -0.22 6.18
N ALA A 86 11.50 0.12 6.42
CA ALA A 86 12.59 -0.84 6.58
C ALA A 86 12.27 -1.89 7.65
N LEU A 87 11.78 -1.47 8.82
CA LEU A 87 11.38 -2.40 9.89
C LEU A 87 10.25 -3.35 9.47
N LYS A 88 9.28 -2.88 8.68
CA LYS A 88 8.22 -3.72 8.13
C LYS A 88 8.79 -4.74 7.14
N LEU A 89 9.75 -4.33 6.32
CA LEU A 89 10.42 -5.25 5.38
C LEU A 89 11.21 -6.32 6.13
N ASP A 90 11.95 -5.96 7.20
CA ASP A 90 12.64 -6.93 8.07
C ASP A 90 11.67 -7.93 8.69
N ALA A 91 10.55 -7.45 9.24
CA ALA A 91 9.54 -8.31 9.85
C ALA A 91 8.91 -9.28 8.84
N LEU A 92 8.64 -8.82 7.62
CA LEU A 92 8.12 -9.64 6.54
C LEU A 92 9.15 -10.66 6.05
N PHE A 93 10.43 -10.28 5.96
CA PHE A 93 11.51 -11.16 5.55
C PHE A 93 11.72 -12.29 6.56
N GLU A 94 11.79 -11.96 7.85
CA GLU A 94 11.87 -12.94 8.94
C GLU A 94 10.69 -13.91 8.92
N PHE A 95 9.48 -13.42 8.69
CA PHE A 95 8.30 -14.28 8.55
C PHE A 95 8.42 -15.21 7.35
N ALA A 96 8.78 -14.67 6.18
CA ALA A 96 8.93 -15.43 4.94
C ALA A 96 10.00 -16.52 5.07
N CYS A 97 11.12 -16.23 5.73
CA CYS A 97 12.20 -17.20 5.94
C CYS A 97 11.89 -18.28 6.99
N ARG A 98 10.96 -18.02 7.93
CA ARG A 98 10.62 -18.98 8.99
C ARG A 98 9.41 -19.86 8.67
N VAL A 99 8.50 -19.37 7.85
CA VAL A 99 7.25 -20.06 7.50
C VAL A 99 7.32 -20.67 6.09
N GLY A 100 8.22 -20.16 5.24
CA GLY A 100 8.49 -20.68 3.90
C GLY A 100 9.12 -22.07 3.87
#